data_AF-A0A8C4PJ24-F1
#
_entry.id   AF-A0A8C4PJ24-F1
#
_cell.length_a   1.000
_cell.length_b   1.000
_cell.length_c   1.000
_cell.angle_alpha   90.00
_cell.angle_beta   90.00
_cell.angle_gamma   90.00
#
_symmetry.space_group_name_H-M   'P 1'
#
loop_
_entity.id
_entity.type
_entity.pdbx_description
1 polymer ?
#
loop_
_entity_poly.entity_id
_entity_poly.type
_entity_poly.pdbx_seq_one_letter_code
_entity_poly.pdbx_strand_id
1 'polypeptide(L)'
;MEMNALRGQVGGDVSVEMDAAPGVDLSRILNEMRDQYEKMAEKNRKDAEDWFFSKTEELNREVATSTEALQSSRTEITELRRSVQNLEIELQSQLSMKSSLEGSLAETEARYGTQLAQLQGLISSIEQQLCELRCDMERQNHEYKVLLDVKTRLEQEITTYRRLLEGEDAHLATHYSSSLASQPTREASATSRQVRTIVEEVQDGKVVSTREQVHRSTH
;
A
#
# COMPACT_ATOMS: atom_id res chain seq x y z
N MET A 1 -81.64 -119.91 58.02
CA MET A 1 -81.16 -121.30 58.22
C MET A 1 -80.38 -121.63 56.96
N GLU A 2 -79.07 -121.89 56.95
CA GLU A 2 -78.27 -122.64 57.91
C GLU A 2 -76.93 -121.94 58.22
N MET A 3 -76.49 -122.14 59.46
CA MET A 3 -75.19 -121.76 60.00
C MET A 3 -74.42 -123.05 60.31
N ASN A 4 -73.09 -122.95 60.27
CA ASN A 4 -72.10 -123.82 60.93
C ASN A 4 -71.85 -125.22 60.38
N ALA A 5 -70.69 -125.38 59.73
CA ALA A 5 -69.85 -126.56 59.95
C ALA A 5 -68.36 -126.23 59.73
N LEU A 6 -67.57 -126.43 60.81
CA LEU A 6 -66.13 -126.81 60.84
C LEU A 6 -65.14 -125.67 60.53
N ARG A 7 -64.52 -124.95 61.48
CA ARG A 7 -63.75 -125.34 62.69
C ARG A 7 -62.70 -126.44 62.46
N GLY A 8 -61.65 -126.05 61.74
CA GLY A 8 -60.24 -126.05 62.20
C GLY A 8 -59.53 -127.39 62.43
N GLN A 9 -58.45 -127.64 61.67
CA GLN A 9 -57.21 -128.23 62.19
C GLN A 9 -56.04 -128.11 61.18
N VAL A 10 -54.82 -128.05 61.73
CA VAL A 10 -53.47 -128.09 61.09
C VAL A 10 -52.97 -126.70 60.65
N GLY A 11 -52.00 -126.05 61.30
CA GLY A 11 -50.84 -126.58 62.03
C GLY A 11 -49.61 -126.43 61.12
N GLY A 12 -48.96 -125.27 61.18
CA GLY A 12 -47.79 -124.95 60.37
C GLY A 12 -47.27 -123.55 60.70
N ASP A 13 -46.48 -123.48 61.76
CA ASP A 13 -45.59 -122.35 62.04
C ASP A 13 -44.61 -122.20 60.86
N VAL A 14 -44.71 -121.08 60.16
CA VAL A 14 -43.71 -120.66 59.17
C VAL A 14 -43.41 -119.20 59.44
N SER A 15 -42.46 -119.01 60.37
CA SER A 15 -41.72 -117.75 60.48
C SER A 15 -40.95 -117.54 59.18
N VAL A 16 -41.40 -116.56 58.38
CA VAL A 16 -40.58 -115.97 57.31
C VAL A 16 -40.17 -114.60 57.80
N GLU A 17 -39.04 -114.55 58.51
CA GLU A 17 -38.21 -113.35 58.58
C GLU A 17 -37.71 -113.07 57.16
N MET A 18 -38.43 -112.19 56.44
CA MET A 18 -37.86 -111.53 55.27
C MET A 18 -37.57 -110.08 55.68
N ASP A 19 -36.29 -109.88 55.98
CA ASP A 19 -35.58 -108.62 56.14
C ASP A 19 -36.07 -107.58 55.11
N ALA A 20 -36.95 -106.67 55.53
CA ALA A 20 -37.30 -105.50 54.75
C ALA A 20 -36.10 -104.54 54.83
N ALA A 21 -35.30 -104.52 53.76
CA ALA A 21 -34.25 -103.52 53.56
C ALA A 21 -34.77 -102.13 53.98
N PRO A 22 -33.95 -101.31 54.68
CA PRO A 22 -34.41 -100.07 55.28
C PRO A 22 -35.15 -99.24 54.23
N GLY A 23 -36.41 -98.92 54.52
CA GLY A 23 -37.27 -98.18 53.59
C GLY A 23 -36.54 -96.95 53.08
N VAL A 24 -36.49 -96.79 51.75
CA VAL A 24 -35.91 -95.61 51.11
C VAL A 24 -36.63 -94.39 51.69
N ASP A 25 -35.90 -93.59 52.47
CA ASP A 25 -36.44 -92.41 53.12
C ASP A 25 -36.73 -91.33 52.08
N LEU A 26 -37.96 -91.36 51.57
CA LEU A 26 -38.46 -90.46 50.54
C LEU A 26 -38.37 -89.00 51.00
N SER A 27 -38.51 -88.73 52.30
CA SER A 27 -38.34 -87.39 52.88
C SER A 27 -36.92 -86.88 52.71
N ARG A 28 -35.91 -87.74 52.85
CA ARG A 28 -34.49 -87.37 52.64
C ARG A 28 -34.22 -87.00 51.18
N ILE A 29 -34.75 -87.76 50.22
CA ILE A 29 -34.59 -87.51 48.77
C ILE A 29 -35.30 -86.23 48.36
N LEU A 30 -36.52 -85.98 48.87
CA LEU A 30 -37.25 -84.74 48.63
C LEU A 30 -36.54 -83.52 49.20
N ASN A 31 -35.93 -83.62 50.39
CA ASN A 31 -35.13 -82.55 50.97
C ASN A 31 -33.84 -82.27 50.18
N GLU A 32 -33.15 -83.32 49.73
CA GLU A 32 -31.96 -83.16 48.88
C GLU A 32 -32.31 -82.52 47.53
N MET A 33 -33.41 -82.95 46.89
CA MET A 33 -33.91 -82.32 45.67
C MET A 33 -34.27 -80.85 45.89
N ARG A 34 -34.88 -80.52 47.04
CA ARG A 34 -35.17 -79.14 47.41
C ARG A 34 -33.89 -78.33 47.58
N ASP A 35 -32.90 -78.84 48.31
CA ASP A 35 -31.61 -78.18 48.54
C ASP A 35 -30.84 -77.94 47.24
N GLN A 36 -30.87 -78.91 46.31
CA GLN A 36 -30.31 -78.77 44.96
C GLN A 36 -31.01 -77.65 44.16
N TYR A 37 -32.35 -77.60 44.20
CA TYR A 37 -33.12 -76.53 43.54
C TYR A 37 -32.88 -75.16 44.18
N GLU A 38 -32.82 -75.09 45.50
CA GLU A 38 -32.54 -73.87 46.25
C GLU A 38 -31.15 -73.32 45.88
N LYS A 39 -30.13 -74.19 45.84
CA LYS A 39 -28.78 -73.85 45.36
C LYS A 39 -28.76 -73.41 43.90
N MET A 40 -29.52 -74.08 43.03
CA MET A 40 -29.58 -73.72 41.61
C MET A 40 -30.28 -72.38 41.40
N ALA A 41 -31.38 -72.13 42.10
CA ALA A 41 -32.11 -70.87 42.06
C ALA A 41 -31.27 -69.72 42.62
N GLU A 42 -30.55 -69.96 43.73
CA GLU A 42 -29.65 -68.97 44.31
C GLU A 42 -28.45 -68.66 43.41
N LYS A 43 -27.86 -69.69 42.78
CA LYS A 43 -26.81 -69.50 41.78
C LYS A 43 -27.32 -68.73 40.57
N ASN A 44 -28.47 -69.09 40.01
CA ASN A 44 -29.07 -68.39 38.88
C ASN A 44 -29.36 -66.91 39.20
N ARG A 45 -29.90 -66.64 40.39
CA ARG A 45 -30.13 -65.28 40.89
C ARG A 45 -28.82 -64.49 40.94
N LYS A 46 -27.76 -65.07 41.51
CA LYS A 46 -26.44 -64.42 41.60
C LYS A 46 -25.83 -64.17 40.22
N ASP A 47 -25.86 -65.17 39.34
CA ASP A 47 -25.34 -65.05 37.97
C ASP A 47 -26.10 -63.98 37.16
N ALA A 48 -27.42 -63.87 37.36
CA ALA A 48 -28.23 -62.82 36.75
C ALA A 48 -27.88 -61.44 37.32
N GLU A 49 -27.77 -61.30 38.64
CA GLU A 49 -27.33 -60.05 39.30
C GLU A 49 -25.96 -59.62 38.77
N ASP A 50 -24.97 -60.50 38.75
CA ASP A 50 -23.61 -60.23 38.27
C ASP A 50 -23.62 -59.84 36.77
N TRP A 51 -24.43 -60.52 35.95
CA TRP A 51 -24.61 -60.17 34.54
C TRP A 51 -25.24 -58.79 34.35
N PHE A 52 -26.29 -58.46 35.12
CA PHE A 52 -26.93 -57.14 35.09
C PHE A 52 -25.98 -56.04 35.53
N PHE A 53 -25.21 -56.27 36.61
CA PHE A 53 -24.19 -55.32 37.06
C PHE A 53 -23.12 -55.10 36.01
N SER A 54 -22.57 -56.17 35.42
CA SER A 54 -21.56 -56.07 34.37
C SER A 54 -22.08 -55.31 33.14
N LYS A 55 -23.30 -55.61 32.67
CA LYS A 55 -23.89 -54.89 31.54
C LYS A 55 -24.19 -53.43 31.83
N THR A 56 -24.63 -53.12 33.05
CA THR A 56 -24.88 -51.74 33.49
C THR A 56 -23.57 -50.95 33.60
N GLU A 57 -22.50 -51.58 34.07
CA GLU A 57 -21.18 -50.96 34.15
C GLU A 57 -20.58 -50.71 32.76
N GLU A 58 -20.71 -51.66 31.84
CA GLU A 58 -20.30 -51.51 30.44
C GLU A 58 -21.04 -50.37 29.75
N LEU A 59 -22.37 -50.33 29.88
CA LEU A 59 -23.19 -49.26 29.31
C LEU A 59 -22.83 -47.90 29.91
N ASN A 60 -22.61 -47.81 31.23
CA ASN A 60 -22.17 -46.56 31.86
C ASN A 60 -20.80 -46.11 31.35
N ARG A 61 -19.84 -47.02 31.13
CA ARG A 61 -18.56 -46.68 30.50
C ARG A 61 -18.76 -46.15 29.10
N GLU A 62 -19.55 -46.82 28.28
CA GLU A 62 -19.81 -46.40 26.90
C GLU A 62 -20.48 -45.02 26.85
N VAL A 63 -21.47 -44.78 27.71
CA VAL A 63 -22.12 -43.47 27.84
C VAL A 63 -21.13 -42.40 28.30
N ALA A 64 -20.25 -42.69 29.25
CA ALA A 64 -19.22 -41.76 29.71
C ALA A 64 -18.25 -41.42 28.57
N THR A 65 -17.70 -42.41 27.87
CA THR A 65 -16.79 -42.20 26.73
C THR A 65 -17.48 -41.46 25.58
N SER A 66 -18.72 -41.82 25.25
CA SER A 66 -19.49 -41.10 24.23
C SER A 66 -19.75 -39.65 24.62
N THR A 67 -20.03 -39.39 25.91
CA THR A 67 -20.24 -38.03 26.41
C THR A 67 -18.95 -37.21 26.32
N GLU A 68 -17.80 -37.78 26.70
CA GLU A 68 -16.49 -37.14 26.57
C GLU A 68 -16.15 -36.82 25.11
N ALA A 69 -16.38 -37.76 24.19
CA ALA A 69 -16.17 -37.55 22.76
C ALA A 69 -17.06 -36.42 22.21
N LEU A 70 -18.34 -36.36 22.63
CA LEU A 70 -19.25 -35.28 22.26
C LEU A 70 -18.79 -33.92 22.82
N GLN A 71 -18.30 -33.87 24.07
CA GLN A 71 -17.77 -32.63 24.65
C GLN A 71 -16.51 -32.18 23.91
N SER A 72 -15.59 -33.09 23.60
CA SER A 72 -14.38 -32.80 22.83
C SER A 72 -14.70 -32.27 21.43
N SER A 73 -15.60 -32.94 20.71
CA SER A 73 -16.04 -32.47 19.38
C SER A 73 -16.73 -31.11 19.47
N ARG A 74 -17.54 -30.87 20.50
CA ARG A 74 -18.17 -29.56 20.74
C ARG A 74 -17.13 -28.47 20.96
N THR A 75 -16.07 -28.73 21.75
CA THR A 75 -14.98 -27.77 21.96
C THR A 75 -14.23 -27.49 20.66
N GLU A 76 -13.90 -28.51 19.88
CA GLU A 76 -13.21 -28.36 18.60
C GLU A 76 -14.05 -27.52 17.61
N ILE A 77 -15.36 -27.76 17.53
CA ILE A 77 -16.27 -26.93 16.71
C ILE A 77 -16.24 -25.47 17.16
N THR A 78 -16.24 -25.20 18.47
CA THR A 78 -16.19 -23.81 18.96
C THR A 78 -14.86 -23.13 18.66
N GLU A 79 -13.75 -23.87 18.74
CA GLU A 79 -12.42 -23.36 18.39
C GLU A 79 -12.28 -23.09 16.89
N LEU A 80 -12.76 -24.01 16.04
CA LEU A 80 -12.79 -23.83 14.59
C LEU A 80 -13.64 -22.61 14.20
N ARG A 81 -14.82 -22.44 14.80
CA ARG A 81 -15.66 -21.25 14.58
C ARG A 81 -14.94 -19.97 14.96
N ARG A 82 -14.23 -19.95 16.09
CA ARG A 82 -13.44 -18.80 16.52
C ARG A 82 -12.27 -18.54 15.56
N SER A 83 -11.61 -19.59 15.08
CA SER A 83 -10.53 -19.49 14.10
C SER A 83 -11.04 -18.88 12.78
N VAL A 84 -12.18 -19.34 12.28
CA VAL A 84 -12.83 -18.77 11.09
C VAL A 84 -13.14 -17.29 11.28
N GLN A 85 -13.75 -16.90 12.39
CA GLN A 85 -14.04 -15.49 12.68
C GLN A 85 -12.77 -14.63 12.73
N ASN A 86 -11.70 -15.14 13.34
CA ASN A 86 -10.42 -14.43 13.38
C ASN A 86 -9.83 -14.26 11.97
N LEU A 87 -9.89 -15.31 11.13
CA LEU A 87 -9.42 -15.25 9.75
C LEU A 87 -10.26 -14.30 8.89
N GLU A 88 -11.57 -14.23 9.11
CA GLU A 88 -12.45 -13.27 8.44
C GLU A 88 -12.09 -11.83 8.82
N ILE A 89 -11.85 -11.55 10.11
CA ILE A 89 -11.42 -10.23 10.58
C ILE A 89 -10.06 -9.87 9.98
N GLU A 90 -9.10 -10.79 9.97
CA GLU A 90 -7.79 -10.57 9.37
C GLU A 90 -7.92 -10.28 7.87
N LEU A 91 -8.77 -11.04 7.15
CA LEU A 91 -9.04 -10.78 5.74
C LEU A 91 -9.62 -9.38 5.52
N GLN A 92 -10.59 -8.95 6.33
CA GLN A 92 -11.15 -7.60 6.23
C GLN A 92 -10.12 -6.51 6.54
N SER A 93 -9.24 -6.74 7.51
CA SER A 93 -8.13 -5.86 7.84
C SER A 93 -7.17 -5.72 6.64
N GLN A 94 -6.77 -6.84 6.04
CA GLN A 94 -5.89 -6.86 4.87
C GLN A 94 -6.53 -6.18 3.65
N LEU A 95 -7.82 -6.40 3.41
CA LEU A 95 -8.55 -5.71 2.33
C LEU A 95 -8.60 -4.19 2.56
N SER A 96 -8.82 -3.76 3.81
CA SER A 96 -8.82 -2.34 4.18
C SER A 96 -7.43 -1.72 3.99
N MET A 97 -6.37 -2.43 4.41
CA MET A 97 -4.99 -2.00 4.21
C MET A 97 -4.64 -1.90 2.72
N LYS A 98 -5.01 -2.91 1.92
CA LYS A 98 -4.84 -2.89 0.46
C LYS A 98 -5.51 -1.66 -0.15
N SER A 99 -6.78 -1.42 0.17
CA SER A 99 -7.52 -0.27 -0.37
C SER A 99 -6.88 1.07 0.02
N SER A 100 -6.36 1.18 1.24
CA SER A 100 -5.64 2.37 1.70
C SER A 100 -4.34 2.59 0.92
N LEU A 101 -3.57 1.53 0.68
CA LEU A 101 -2.34 1.59 -0.10
C LEU A 101 -2.60 1.93 -1.57
N GLU A 102 -3.61 1.33 -2.19
CA GLU A 102 -4.02 1.65 -3.56
C GLU A 102 -4.48 3.11 -3.67
N GLY A 103 -5.22 3.62 -2.67
CA GLY A 103 -5.62 5.02 -2.59
C GLY A 103 -4.42 5.96 -2.48
N SER A 104 -3.47 5.66 -1.59
CA SER A 104 -2.25 6.44 -1.43
C SER A 104 -1.39 6.43 -2.70
N LEU A 105 -1.27 5.28 -3.37
CA LEU A 105 -0.56 5.18 -4.64
C LEU A 105 -1.20 6.09 -5.69
N ALA A 106 -2.52 5.99 -5.91
CA ALA A 106 -3.25 6.82 -6.86
C ALA A 106 -3.12 8.32 -6.55
N GLU A 107 -3.17 8.72 -5.27
CA GLU A 107 -2.93 10.10 -4.85
C GLU A 107 -1.52 10.56 -5.20
N THR A 108 -0.50 9.73 -4.93
CA THR A 108 0.89 10.07 -5.27
C THR A 108 1.10 10.19 -6.77
N GLU A 109 0.55 9.28 -7.57
CA GLU A 109 0.61 9.32 -9.03
C GLU A 109 -0.06 10.58 -9.58
N ALA A 110 -1.25 10.93 -9.09
CA ALA A 110 -1.95 12.16 -9.48
C ALA A 110 -1.14 13.41 -9.09
N ARG A 111 -0.54 13.43 -7.90
CA ARG A 111 0.31 14.53 -7.44
C ARG A 111 1.56 14.68 -8.32
N TYR A 112 2.24 13.59 -8.66
CA TYR A 112 3.40 13.65 -9.54
C TYR A 112 3.02 14.00 -10.98
N GLY A 113 1.88 13.49 -11.48
CA GLY A 113 1.34 13.85 -12.79
C GLY A 113 1.03 15.34 -12.91
N THR A 114 0.44 15.95 -11.88
CA THR A 114 0.18 17.40 -11.85
C THR A 114 1.45 18.22 -11.76
N GLN A 115 2.43 17.82 -10.93
CA GLN A 115 3.74 18.48 -10.88
C GLN A 115 4.48 18.42 -12.22
N LEU A 116 4.45 17.26 -12.89
CA LEU A 116 5.08 17.10 -14.20
C LEU A 116 4.41 17.97 -15.25
N ALA A 117 3.06 18.04 -15.25
CA ALA A 117 2.32 18.92 -16.17
C ALA A 117 2.65 20.40 -15.94
N GLN A 118 2.80 20.83 -14.68
CA GLN A 118 3.21 22.19 -14.35
C GLN A 118 4.63 22.50 -14.84
N LEU A 119 5.59 21.60 -14.62
CA LEU A 119 6.95 21.75 -15.11
C LEU A 119 7.00 21.79 -16.63
N GLN A 120 6.23 20.92 -17.31
CA GLN A 120 6.12 20.92 -18.77
C GLN A 120 5.55 22.25 -19.27
N GLY A 121 4.53 22.80 -18.60
CA GLY A 121 3.99 24.13 -18.92
C GLY A 121 5.03 25.25 -18.79
N LEU A 122 5.85 25.21 -17.74
CA LEU A 122 6.94 26.18 -17.55
C LEU A 122 8.00 26.05 -18.65
N ILE A 123 8.41 24.83 -18.98
CA ILE A 123 9.36 24.56 -20.07
C ILE A 123 8.83 25.15 -21.38
N SER A 124 7.59 24.81 -21.76
CA SER A 124 6.97 25.33 -22.99
C SER A 124 6.92 26.87 -23.01
N SER A 125 6.62 27.51 -21.88
CA SER A 125 6.61 28.97 -21.78
C SER A 125 8.00 29.58 -22.00
N ILE A 126 9.04 28.98 -21.42
CA ILE A 126 10.42 29.45 -21.57
C ILE A 126 10.91 29.20 -23.00
N GLU A 127 10.61 28.04 -23.59
CA GLU A 127 10.94 27.73 -24.98
C GLU A 127 10.30 28.72 -25.95
N GLN A 128 9.04 29.11 -25.69
CA GLN A 128 8.37 30.14 -26.47
C GLN A 128 9.06 31.50 -26.34
N GLN A 129 9.35 31.96 -25.12
CA GLN A 129 10.06 33.23 -24.89
C GLN A 129 11.44 33.24 -25.56
N LEU A 130 12.14 32.11 -25.55
CA LEU A 130 13.44 31.97 -26.20
C LEU A 130 13.31 32.06 -27.73
N CYS A 131 12.28 31.45 -28.30
CA CYS A 131 11.96 31.55 -29.73
C CYS A 131 11.66 33.00 -30.13
N GLU A 132 10.81 33.69 -29.37
CA GLU A 132 10.47 35.10 -29.59
C GLU A 132 11.72 35.99 -29.55
N LEU A 133 12.57 35.83 -28.53
CA LEU A 133 13.83 36.58 -28.40
C LEU A 133 14.79 36.33 -29.57
N ARG A 134 14.87 35.09 -30.06
CA ARG A 134 15.69 34.77 -31.25
C ARG A 134 15.18 35.49 -32.49
N CYS A 135 13.87 35.46 -32.73
CA CYS A 135 13.26 36.19 -33.84
C CYS A 135 13.52 37.71 -33.74
N ASP A 136 13.40 38.29 -32.55
CA ASP A 136 13.69 39.71 -32.33
C ASP A 136 15.18 40.04 -32.56
N MET A 137 16.09 39.18 -32.12
CA MET A 137 17.53 39.35 -32.33
C MET A 137 17.88 39.29 -33.83
N GLU A 138 17.28 38.36 -34.58
CA GLU A 138 17.45 38.27 -36.03
C GLU A 138 16.94 39.52 -36.74
N ARG A 139 15.77 40.03 -36.33
CA ARG A 139 15.21 41.28 -36.84
C ARG A 139 16.12 42.46 -36.54
N GLN A 140 16.58 42.64 -35.30
CA GLN A 140 17.50 43.70 -34.92
C GLN A 140 18.83 43.61 -35.67
N ASN A 141 19.35 42.41 -35.91
CA ASN A 141 20.55 42.21 -36.70
C ASN A 141 20.37 42.68 -38.15
N HIS A 142 19.21 42.42 -38.74
CA HIS A 142 18.86 42.90 -40.07
C HIS A 142 18.77 44.43 -40.11
N GLU A 143 18.04 45.04 -39.18
CA GLU A 143 17.92 46.50 -39.06
C GLU A 143 19.30 47.17 -38.87
N TYR A 144 20.16 46.56 -38.05
CA TYR A 144 21.53 47.04 -37.84
C TYR A 144 22.36 47.01 -39.13
N LYS A 145 22.27 45.93 -39.93
CA LYS A 145 22.96 45.84 -41.23
C LYS A 145 22.49 46.93 -42.19
N VAL A 146 21.18 47.15 -42.30
CA VAL A 146 20.61 48.22 -43.13
C VAL A 146 21.13 49.60 -42.69
N LEU A 147 21.15 49.86 -41.38
CA LEU A 147 21.66 51.13 -40.85
C LEU A 147 23.16 51.30 -41.12
N LEU A 148 23.95 50.22 -41.01
CA LEU A 148 25.37 50.21 -41.35
C LEU A 148 25.60 50.54 -42.84
N ASP A 149 24.80 49.96 -43.73
CA ASP A 149 24.86 50.25 -45.17
C ASP A 149 24.57 51.73 -45.47
N VAL A 150 23.54 52.30 -44.82
CA VAL A 150 23.24 53.75 -44.94
C VAL A 150 24.38 54.60 -44.40
N LYS A 151 24.93 54.25 -43.24
CA LYS A 151 26.05 54.95 -42.61
C LYS A 151 27.29 54.95 -43.51
N THR A 152 27.63 53.80 -44.10
CA THR A 152 28.77 53.71 -45.03
C THR A 152 28.56 54.52 -46.30
N ARG A 153 27.33 54.56 -46.84
CA ARG A 153 27.00 55.41 -48.00
C ARG A 153 27.15 56.91 -47.66
N LEU A 154 26.63 57.34 -46.51
CA LEU A 154 26.77 58.73 -46.07
C LEU A 154 28.24 59.12 -45.83
N GLU A 155 29.07 58.22 -45.30
CA GLU A 155 30.52 58.45 -45.15
C GLU A 155 31.23 58.63 -46.50
N GLN A 156 30.81 57.88 -47.52
CA GLN A 156 31.30 58.07 -48.90
C GLN A 156 30.87 59.42 -49.45
N GLU A 157 29.60 59.79 -49.31
CA GLU A 157 29.08 61.10 -49.73
C GLU A 157 29.86 62.24 -49.04
N ILE A 158 30.06 62.20 -47.72
CA ILE A 158 30.86 63.20 -46.98
C ILE A 158 32.29 63.29 -47.51
N THR A 159 32.93 62.15 -47.77
CA THR A 159 34.28 62.12 -48.35
C THR A 159 34.31 62.79 -49.73
N THR A 160 33.31 62.53 -50.57
CA THR A 160 33.21 63.19 -51.89
C THR A 160 32.93 64.68 -51.76
N TYR A 161 32.04 65.11 -50.86
CA TYR A 161 31.77 66.52 -50.62
C TYR A 161 33.04 67.24 -50.13
N ARG A 162 33.80 66.67 -49.19
CA ARG A 162 35.08 67.23 -48.74
C ARG A 162 36.06 67.41 -49.90
N ARG A 163 36.21 66.40 -50.77
CA ARG A 163 37.08 66.48 -51.95
C ARG A 163 36.65 67.56 -52.94
N LEU A 164 35.34 67.74 -53.15
CA LEU A 164 34.82 68.78 -54.04
C LEU A 164 35.07 70.18 -53.45
N LEU A 165 34.82 70.37 -52.15
CA LEU A 165 35.10 71.63 -51.46
C LEU A 165 36.59 71.96 -51.48
N GLU A 166 37.48 71.00 -51.23
CA GLU A 166 38.93 71.21 -51.33
C GLU A 166 39.37 71.60 -52.75
N GLY A 167 38.72 71.06 -53.79
CA GLY A 167 38.97 71.42 -55.19
C GLY A 167 38.46 72.82 -55.54
N GLU A 168 37.27 73.20 -55.06
CA GLU A 168 36.75 74.57 -55.18
C GLU A 168 37.59 75.57 -54.39
N ASP A 169 38.02 75.23 -53.18
CA ASP A 169 38.92 76.05 -52.37
C ASP A 169 40.28 76.25 -53.03
N ALA A 170 40.80 75.27 -53.80
CA ALA A 170 42.00 75.46 -54.60
C ALA A 170 41.78 76.44 -55.78
N HIS A 171 40.62 76.38 -56.44
CA HIS A 171 40.24 77.31 -57.50
C HIS A 171 39.97 78.72 -56.97
N LEU A 172 39.25 78.83 -55.85
CA LEU A 172 39.00 80.09 -55.13
C LEU A 172 40.29 80.64 -54.55
N ALA A 173 41.16 79.84 -53.94
CA ALA A 173 42.47 80.28 -53.46
C ALA A 173 43.36 80.76 -54.59
N THR A 174 43.30 80.16 -55.79
CA THR A 174 43.99 80.67 -56.99
C THR A 174 43.41 82.00 -57.46
N HIS A 175 42.08 82.16 -57.41
CA HIS A 175 41.39 83.41 -57.78
C HIS A 175 41.58 84.52 -56.73
N TYR A 176 41.61 84.18 -55.44
CA TYR A 176 41.85 85.08 -54.33
C TYR A 176 43.33 85.42 -54.16
N SER A 177 44.27 84.51 -54.45
CA SER A 177 45.71 84.85 -54.47
C SER A 177 46.07 85.77 -55.64
N SER A 178 45.28 85.79 -56.72
CA SER A 178 45.38 86.82 -57.76
C SER A 178 44.83 88.20 -57.33
N SER A 179 44.01 88.26 -56.27
CA SER A 179 43.35 89.49 -55.80
C SER A 179 43.73 89.94 -54.37
N LEU A 180 44.46 89.14 -53.58
CA LEU A 180 44.90 89.43 -52.21
C LEU A 180 46.42 89.25 -52.02
N ALA A 181 47.23 89.84 -52.91
CA ALA A 181 48.64 90.11 -52.60
C ALA A 181 48.81 91.23 -51.55
N SER A 182 47.92 91.31 -50.55
CA SER A 182 47.92 92.36 -49.53
C SER A 182 47.23 91.89 -48.25
N GLN A 183 48.06 91.69 -47.23
CA GLN A 183 47.80 91.74 -45.79
C GLN A 183 47.61 90.45 -44.98
N PRO A 184 48.14 90.42 -43.73
CA PRO A 184 48.39 89.21 -42.99
C PRO A 184 47.33 88.91 -41.91
N THR A 185 47.17 87.61 -41.69
CA THR A 185 46.80 86.87 -40.47
C THR A 185 46.17 87.63 -39.29
N ARG A 186 44.95 87.25 -38.92
CA ARG A 186 44.36 87.51 -37.59
C ARG A 186 44.04 86.21 -36.86
N GLU A 187 44.36 86.23 -35.58
CA GLU A 187 44.56 85.14 -34.63
C GLU A 187 43.34 84.23 -34.38
N ALA A 188 43.61 82.94 -34.21
CA ALA A 188 42.63 81.92 -33.84
C ALA A 188 42.21 82.06 -32.37
N SER A 189 40.90 82.11 -32.11
CA SER A 189 40.34 82.14 -30.75
C SER A 189 40.15 80.71 -30.23
N ALA A 190 40.85 80.38 -29.14
CA ALA A 190 40.76 79.07 -28.49
C ALA A 190 39.39 78.88 -27.82
N THR A 191 38.61 77.90 -28.29
CA THR A 191 37.32 77.53 -27.68
C THR A 191 37.52 76.31 -26.77
N SER A 192 37.28 76.47 -25.46
CA SER A 192 37.40 75.39 -24.47
C SER A 192 36.13 74.51 -24.45
N ARG A 193 36.32 73.19 -24.52
CA ARG A 193 35.23 72.19 -24.49
C ARG A 193 35.14 71.56 -23.10
N GLN A 194 33.95 71.65 -22.48
CA GLN A 194 33.62 70.91 -21.25
C GLN A 194 32.85 69.63 -21.59
N VAL A 195 33.24 68.52 -20.97
CA VAL A 195 32.51 67.24 -21.04
C VAL A 195 32.01 66.92 -19.64
N ARG A 196 30.69 66.71 -19.51
CA ARG A 196 30.04 66.31 -18.26
C ARG A 196 29.57 64.88 -18.40
N THR A 197 30.05 64.01 -17.51
CA THR A 197 29.60 62.62 -17.44
C THR A 197 28.76 62.46 -16.19
N ILE A 198 27.49 62.11 -16.41
CA ILE A 198 26.53 61.84 -15.34
C ILE A 198 26.39 60.33 -15.25
N VAL A 199 26.69 59.76 -14.08
CA VAL A 199 26.50 58.34 -13.80
C VAL A 199 25.32 58.20 -12.85
N GLU A 200 24.29 57.50 -13.30
CA GLU A 200 23.08 57.20 -12.53
C GLU A 200 23.04 55.71 -12.21
N GLU A 201 22.77 55.38 -10.96
CA GLU A 201 22.60 54.00 -10.51
C GLU A 201 21.11 53.75 -10.25
N VAL A 202 20.54 52.78 -10.97
CA VAL A 202 19.10 52.46 -10.97
C VAL A 202 18.89 51.05 -10.44
N GLN A 203 18.08 50.93 -9.38
CA GLN A 203 17.67 49.64 -8.81
C GLN A 203 16.14 49.62 -8.75
N ASP A 204 15.49 48.58 -9.28
CA ASP A 204 14.03 48.44 -9.40
C ASP A 204 13.32 49.67 -10.00
N GLY A 205 13.91 50.27 -11.05
CA GLY A 205 13.29 51.37 -11.78
C GLY A 205 13.24 52.71 -11.04
N LYS A 206 13.90 52.84 -9.88
CA LYS A 206 14.02 54.11 -9.15
C LYS A 206 15.49 54.52 -9.02
N VAL A 207 15.80 55.77 -9.38
CA VAL A 207 17.17 56.32 -9.29
C VAL A 207 17.52 56.49 -7.81
N VAL A 208 18.53 55.74 -7.35
CA VAL A 208 18.93 55.69 -5.93
C VAL A 208 20.17 56.52 -5.62
N SER A 209 20.96 56.90 -6.62
CA SER A 209 22.13 57.76 -6.46
C SER A 209 22.52 58.44 -7.78
N THR A 210 22.89 59.73 -7.71
CA THR A 210 23.36 60.53 -8.85
C THR A 210 24.69 61.19 -8.49
N ARG A 211 25.74 60.93 -9.28
CA ARG A 211 27.05 61.58 -9.11
C ARG A 211 27.51 62.23 -10.42
N GLU A 212 27.75 63.54 -10.37
CA GLU A 212 28.28 64.32 -11.49
C GLU A 212 29.81 64.47 -11.38
N GLN A 213 30.52 64.17 -12.46
CA GLN A 213 31.94 64.49 -12.59
C GLN A 213 32.17 65.40 -13.80
N VAL A 214 32.75 66.57 -13.55
CA VAL A 214 33.09 67.56 -14.58
C VAL A 214 34.59 67.50 -14.85
N HIS A 215 34.98 67.14 -16.06
CA HIS A 215 36.36 67.26 -16.52
C HIS A 215 36.48 68.43 -17.49
N ARG A 216 37.33 69.39 -17.14
CA ARG A 216 37.68 70.53 -17.99
C ARG A 216 39.04 70.27 -18.63
N SER A 217 39.07 70.08 -19.94
CA SER A 217 40.32 70.06 -20.69
C SER A 217 40.51 71.42 -21.35
N THR A 218 41.58 72.11 -20.97
CA THR A 218 42.03 73.33 -21.65
C THR A 218 42.98 72.89 -22.77
N HIS A 219 42.61 73.17 -24.01
CA HIS A 219 43.44 72.90 -25.18
C HIS A 219 44.03 74.20 -25.70
#